data_AF-A0AAU9FAG2-F1
#
_entry.id   AF-A0AAU9FAG2-F1
#
_cell.length_a   1.000
_cell.length_b   1.000
_cell.length_c   1.000
_cell.angle_alpha   90.00
_cell.angle_beta   90.00
_cell.angle_gamma   90.00
#
_symmetry.space_group_name_H-M   'P 1'
#
loop_
_entity.id
_entity.type
_entity.pdbx_description
1 polymer ?
#
loop_
_entity_poly.entity_id
_entity_poly.type
_entity_poly.pdbx_seq_one_letter_code
_entity_poly.pdbx_strand_id
1 'polypeptide(L)'
;MRSQRYLYENEKKRPIQMQAYMLYPSRLVAGVVVFFAAVIGILAKFSFGRQLLLKYPSFFSGGMASRGGPSEARMERSFFRMTMKATGWPKSQKLAESTDQYSTLPSKTLTVQITGPNPGYGSTCVALLSTAKTILNESDKMPSTGGVLPPGAAFSKTSLISELEKHEHGIKYEIVANK
;
A
#
# COMPACT_ATOMS: atom_id res chain seq x y z
N MET A 1 9.50 -8.22 -0.47
CA MET A 1 8.72 -7.33 0.42
C MET A 1 9.27 -7.42 1.84
N ARG A 2 9.55 -6.32 2.53
CA ARG A 2 10.21 -6.34 3.86
C ARG A 2 9.37 -7.04 4.94
N SER A 3 8.05 -6.83 4.97
CA SER A 3 7.16 -7.51 5.93
C SER A 3 7.18 -9.03 5.76
N GLN A 4 7.16 -9.53 4.53
CA GLN A 4 7.19 -10.97 4.25
C GLN A 4 8.49 -11.62 4.71
N ARG A 5 9.63 -10.94 4.53
CA ARG A 5 10.92 -11.40 5.06
C ARG A 5 10.89 -11.48 6.59
N TYR A 6 10.40 -10.42 7.25
CA TYR A 6 10.28 -10.39 8.71
C TYR A 6 9.44 -11.56 9.24
N LEU A 7 8.26 -11.80 8.65
CA LEU A 7 7.36 -12.89 9.06
C LEU A 7 7.96 -14.28 8.82
N TYR A 8 8.77 -14.45 7.78
CA TYR A 8 9.48 -15.70 7.54
C TYR A 8 10.57 -15.96 8.59
N GLU A 9 11.41 -14.97 8.85
CA GLU A 9 12.54 -15.10 9.78
C GLU A 9 12.07 -15.32 11.23
N ASN A 10 11.07 -14.53 11.67
CA ASN A 10 10.64 -14.46 13.08
C ASN A 10 9.40 -15.30 13.40
N GLU A 11 8.51 -15.54 12.43
CA GLU A 11 7.24 -16.27 12.66
C GLU A 11 7.13 -17.56 11.84
N LYS A 12 8.17 -17.93 11.09
CA LYS A 12 8.19 -19.10 10.20
C LYS A 12 6.97 -19.15 9.29
N LYS A 13 6.51 -17.98 8.79
CA LYS A 13 5.42 -17.90 7.80
C LYS A 13 5.97 -17.94 6.39
N ARG A 14 5.38 -18.78 5.53
CA ARG A 14 5.73 -18.84 4.10
C ARG A 14 5.53 -17.47 3.44
N PRO A 15 6.55 -16.91 2.76
CA PRO A 15 6.40 -15.65 2.04
C PRO A 15 5.37 -15.76 0.91
N ILE A 16 4.53 -14.73 0.77
CA ILE A 16 3.61 -14.64 -0.37
C ILE A 16 4.32 -14.02 -1.58
N GLN A 17 4.00 -14.54 -2.77
CA GLN A 17 4.33 -13.88 -4.02
C GLN A 17 3.27 -12.79 -4.29
N MET A 18 3.72 -11.56 -4.54
CA MET A 18 2.84 -10.43 -4.79
C MET A 18 3.29 -9.73 -6.07
N GLN A 19 2.31 -9.40 -6.91
CA GLN A 19 2.49 -8.54 -8.08
C GLN A 19 1.54 -7.35 -7.92
N ALA A 20 2.08 -6.15 -8.11
CA ALA A 20 1.32 -4.91 -8.05
C ALA A 20 1.19 -4.33 -9.45
N TYR A 21 -0.03 -3.95 -9.83
CA TYR A 21 -0.35 -3.42 -11.14
C TYR A 21 -1.03 -2.08 -10.99
N MET A 22 -0.65 -1.12 -11.85
CA MET A 22 -1.39 0.12 -12.03
C MET A 22 -2.18 0.02 -13.34
N LEU A 23 -3.48 0.29 -13.27
CA LEU A 23 -4.37 0.18 -14.42
C LEU A 23 -4.55 1.56 -15.05
N TYR A 24 -4.52 1.60 -16.38
CA TYR A 24 -4.80 2.79 -17.16
C TYR A 24 -5.93 2.51 -18.16
N PRO A 25 -6.71 3.53 -18.56
CA PRO A 25 -7.84 3.35 -19.47
C PRO A 25 -7.44 2.86 -20.87
N SER A 26 -6.21 3.18 -21.30
CA SER A 26 -5.70 2.79 -22.62
C SER A 26 -4.18 2.63 -22.61
N ARG A 27 -3.67 1.90 -23.61
CA ARG A 27 -2.21 1.73 -23.83
C ARG A 27 -1.50 3.05 -24.13
N LEU A 28 -2.20 3.99 -24.78
CA LEU A 28 -1.66 5.33 -25.05
C LEU A 28 -1.43 6.11 -23.76
N VAL A 29 -2.41 6.14 -22.85
CA VAL A 29 -2.26 6.80 -21.55
C VAL A 29 -1.13 6.16 -20.75
N ALA A 30 -1.03 4.83 -20.74
CA ALA A 30 0.07 4.13 -20.09
C ALA A 30 1.43 4.53 -20.69
N GLY A 31 1.54 4.62 -22.02
CA GLY A 31 2.75 5.07 -22.72
C GLY A 31 3.16 6.50 -22.35
N VAL A 32 2.20 7.42 -22.26
CA VAL A 32 2.45 8.81 -21.82
C VAL A 32 2.96 8.83 -20.38
N VAL A 33 2.34 8.08 -19.47
CA VAL A 33 2.79 8.04 -18.07
C VAL A 33 4.21 7.47 -17.95
N VAL A 34 4.53 6.40 -18.68
CA VAL A 34 5.89 5.83 -18.71
C VAL A 34 6.89 6.83 -19.26
N PHE A 35 6.53 7.58 -20.30
CA PHE A 35 7.38 8.63 -20.85
C PHE A 35 7.68 9.73 -19.83
N PHE A 36 6.66 10.29 -19.17
CA PHE A 36 6.85 11.29 -18.12
C PHE A 36 7.67 10.74 -16.95
N ALA A 37 7.40 9.50 -16.51
CA ALA A 37 8.17 8.85 -15.45
C ALA A 37 9.65 8.68 -15.83
N ALA A 38 9.95 8.34 -17.09
CA ALA A 38 11.31 8.24 -17.59
C ALA A 38 12.00 9.61 -17.61
N VAL A 39 11.35 10.65 -18.13
CA VAL A 39 11.89 12.02 -18.16
C VAL A 39 12.19 12.51 -16.75
N ILE A 40 11.23 12.39 -15.83
CA ILE A 40 11.41 12.76 -14.41
C ILE A 40 12.54 11.93 -13.79
N GLY A 41 12.56 10.62 -14.04
CA GLY A 41 13.57 9.71 -13.50
C GLY A 41 14.99 10.03 -13.97
N ILE A 42 15.16 10.43 -15.24
CA ILE A 42 16.44 10.86 -15.80
C ILE A 42 16.85 12.20 -15.17
N LEU A 43 15.97 13.19 -15.18
CA LEU A 43 16.27 14.52 -14.62
C LEU A 43 16.59 14.45 -13.12
N ALA A 44 15.94 13.56 -12.37
CA ALA A 44 16.18 13.38 -10.95
C ALA A 44 17.61 12.90 -10.61
N LYS A 45 18.32 12.27 -11.55
CA LYS A 45 19.71 11.83 -11.35
C LYS A 45 20.69 13.00 -11.30
N PHE A 46 20.41 14.10 -12.01
CA PHE A 46 21.30 15.25 -12.10
C PHE A 46 20.90 16.36 -11.13
N SER A 47 21.87 17.05 -10.53
CA SER A 47 21.61 18.16 -9.60
C SER A 47 20.79 19.29 -10.25
N PHE A 48 21.17 19.69 -11.46
CA PHE A 48 20.44 20.66 -12.26
C PHE A 48 19.01 20.19 -12.60
N GLY A 49 18.86 18.93 -13.00
CA GLY A 49 17.54 18.36 -13.31
C GLY A 49 16.61 18.34 -12.09
N ARG A 50 17.11 17.97 -10.91
CA ARG A 50 16.35 18.07 -9.65
C ARG A 50 15.92 19.51 -9.34
N GLN A 51 16.82 20.48 -9.49
CA GLN A 51 16.48 21.89 -9.29
C GLN A 51 15.37 22.32 -10.25
N LEU A 52 15.42 21.88 -11.51
CA LEU A 52 14.42 22.20 -12.51
C LEU A 52 13.04 21.57 -12.19
N LEU A 53 13.02 20.28 -11.83
CA LEU A 53 11.81 19.57 -11.40
C LEU A 53 11.13 20.26 -10.20
N LEU A 54 11.92 20.68 -9.19
CA LEU A 54 11.42 21.36 -8.00
C LEU A 54 11.02 22.82 -8.27
N LYS A 55 11.67 23.49 -9.24
CA LYS A 55 11.34 24.87 -9.61
C LYS A 55 10.03 24.95 -10.38
N TYR A 56 9.77 24.01 -11.28
CA TYR A 56 8.61 24.00 -12.18
C TYR A 56 7.78 22.71 -12.08
N PRO A 57 7.30 22.30 -10.89
CA PRO A 57 6.62 21.02 -10.70
C PRO A 57 5.36 20.91 -11.58
N SER A 58 4.62 22.00 -11.78
CA SER A 58 3.42 22.01 -12.63
C SER A 58 3.72 21.75 -14.10
N PHE A 59 4.84 22.22 -14.62
CA PHE A 59 5.24 21.91 -15.99
C PHE A 59 5.60 20.43 -16.15
N PHE A 60 6.46 19.89 -15.28
CA PHE A 60 6.94 18.51 -15.39
C PHE A 60 5.90 17.45 -15.01
N SER A 61 4.87 17.83 -14.25
CA SER A 61 3.77 16.93 -13.89
C SER A 61 2.52 17.10 -14.76
N GLY A 62 2.55 17.95 -15.78
CA GLY A 62 1.36 18.25 -16.60
C GLY A 62 0.20 18.85 -15.78
N GLY A 63 0.52 19.64 -14.73
CA GLY A 63 -0.45 20.29 -13.85
C GLY A 63 -0.95 19.42 -12.69
N MET A 64 -0.47 18.18 -12.55
CA MET A 64 -0.87 17.27 -11.48
C MET A 64 -0.25 17.65 -10.11
N ALA A 65 0.94 18.25 -10.13
CA ALA A 65 1.61 18.78 -8.95
C ALA A 65 1.80 20.30 -9.07
N SER A 66 1.73 21.00 -7.94
CA SER A 66 1.96 22.44 -7.89
C SER A 66 2.61 22.80 -6.54
N ARG A 67 3.19 24.00 -6.45
CA ARG A 67 3.73 24.50 -5.17
C ARG A 67 2.65 24.79 -4.13
N GLY A 68 1.45 25.16 -4.59
CA GLY A 68 0.30 25.43 -3.71
C GLY A 68 -0.48 24.18 -3.32
N GLY A 69 -0.10 23.00 -3.83
CA GLY A 69 -0.88 21.78 -3.67
C GLY A 69 -2.21 21.79 -4.45
N PRO A 70 -3.06 20.77 -4.23
CA PRO A 70 -4.42 20.75 -4.74
C PRO A 70 -5.35 21.66 -3.92
N SER A 71 -6.44 22.14 -4.52
CA SER A 71 -7.49 22.83 -3.76
C SER A 71 -8.25 21.87 -2.85
N GLU A 72 -8.83 22.38 -1.76
CA GLU A 72 -9.66 21.60 -0.83
C GLU A 72 -10.78 20.86 -1.55
N ALA A 73 -11.54 21.53 -2.41
CA ALA A 73 -12.60 20.90 -3.19
C ALA A 73 -12.11 19.74 -4.08
N ARG A 74 -10.86 19.78 -4.58
CA ARG A 74 -10.27 18.67 -5.35
C ARG A 74 -9.84 17.54 -4.41
N MET A 75 -9.28 17.85 -3.25
CA MET A 75 -8.91 16.85 -2.23
C MET A 75 -10.13 16.07 -1.74
N GLU A 76 -11.22 16.77 -1.41
CA GLU A 76 -12.48 16.18 -0.92
C GLU A 76 -13.19 15.32 -1.98
N ARG A 77 -12.95 15.57 -3.27
CA ARG A 77 -13.49 14.78 -4.38
C ARG A 77 -12.53 13.71 -4.90
N SER A 78 -11.38 13.55 -4.25
CA SER A 78 -10.39 12.54 -4.63
C SER A 78 -10.59 11.28 -3.80
N PHE A 79 -10.56 10.12 -4.44
CA PHE A 79 -10.72 8.82 -3.78
C PHE A 79 -9.71 7.84 -4.34
N PHE A 80 -9.37 6.83 -3.54
CA PHE A 80 -8.58 5.70 -4.01
C PHE A 80 -9.34 4.40 -3.85
N ARG A 81 -9.02 3.46 -4.74
CA ARG A 81 -9.50 2.09 -4.72
C ARG A 81 -8.35 1.17 -5.06
N MET A 82 -8.09 0.21 -4.20
CA MET A 82 -7.16 -0.89 -4.46
C MET A 82 -7.93 -2.20 -4.41
N THR A 83 -7.69 -3.07 -5.39
CA THR A 83 -8.27 -4.41 -5.42
C THR A 83 -7.15 -5.42 -5.24
N MET A 84 -7.17 -6.12 -4.10
CA MET A 84 -6.24 -7.21 -3.80
C MET A 84 -6.91 -8.54 -4.15
N LYS A 85 -6.34 -9.25 -5.12
CA LYS A 85 -6.74 -10.62 -5.45
C LYS A 85 -5.68 -11.57 -4.92
N ALA A 86 -6.10 -12.51 -4.08
CA ALA A 86 -5.26 -13.55 -3.52
C ALA A 86 -5.74 -14.92 -4.02
N THR A 87 -4.78 -15.77 -4.36
CA THR A 87 -5.00 -17.18 -4.70
C THR A 87 -4.13 -18.02 -3.78
N GLY A 88 -4.69 -19.07 -3.19
CA GLY A 88 -4.01 -19.94 -2.24
C GLY A 88 -4.69 -21.29 -2.07
N TRP A 89 -4.34 -21.99 -1.00
CA TRP A 89 -4.88 -23.32 -0.70
C TRP A 89 -5.91 -23.27 0.44
N PRO A 90 -6.86 -24.22 0.49
CA PRO A 90 -7.76 -24.37 1.62
C PRO A 90 -7.00 -24.59 2.93
N LYS A 91 -7.60 -24.17 4.05
CA LYS A 91 -7.01 -24.35 5.39
C LYS A 91 -6.74 -25.83 5.72
N SER A 92 -7.52 -26.75 5.16
CA SER A 92 -7.32 -28.20 5.31
C SER A 92 -6.02 -28.73 4.69
N GLN A 93 -5.42 -27.97 3.76
CA GLN A 93 -4.15 -28.30 3.13
C GLN A 93 -2.98 -27.48 3.72
N LYS A 94 -3.14 -26.90 4.92
CA LYS A 94 -2.06 -26.14 5.56
C LYS A 94 -0.84 -27.05 5.75
N LEU A 95 0.30 -26.61 5.22
CA LEU A 95 1.59 -27.29 5.37
C LEU A 95 2.03 -27.31 6.84
N ALA A 96 2.79 -28.35 7.22
CA ALA A 96 3.37 -28.46 8.55
C ALA A 96 4.45 -27.40 8.73
N GLU A 97 5.40 -27.33 7.79
CA GLU A 97 6.48 -26.35 7.79
C GLU A 97 6.35 -25.34 6.65
N SER A 98 6.87 -24.13 6.85
CA SER A 98 6.81 -23.07 5.83
C SER A 98 7.65 -23.33 4.59
N THR A 99 8.65 -24.21 4.72
CA THR A 99 9.56 -24.65 3.65
C THR A 99 8.99 -25.78 2.80
N ASP A 100 7.95 -26.45 3.26
CA ASP A 100 7.32 -27.55 2.52
C ASP A 100 6.70 -27.05 1.21
N GLN A 101 6.51 -27.94 0.25
CA GLN A 101 5.89 -27.60 -1.03
C GLN A 101 4.49 -28.20 -1.12
N TYR A 102 3.57 -27.42 -1.68
CA TYR A 102 2.26 -27.94 -2.05
C TYR A 102 2.41 -28.88 -3.25
N SER A 103 1.75 -30.03 -3.20
CA SER A 103 1.65 -30.97 -4.32
C SER A 103 0.54 -30.59 -5.31
N THR A 104 -0.35 -29.69 -4.92
CA THR A 104 -1.51 -29.25 -5.71
C THR A 104 -1.39 -27.78 -6.09
N LEU A 105 -2.08 -27.39 -7.16
CA LEU A 105 -2.24 -25.98 -7.51
C LEU A 105 -3.16 -25.27 -6.50
N PRO A 106 -2.97 -23.96 -6.26
CA PRO A 106 -3.90 -23.15 -5.48
C PRO A 106 -5.33 -23.25 -6.02
N SER A 107 -6.30 -23.53 -5.14
CA SER A 107 -7.71 -23.70 -5.52
C SER A 107 -8.66 -22.69 -4.89
N LYS A 108 -8.20 -21.92 -3.89
CA LYS A 108 -9.02 -20.93 -3.19
C LYS A 108 -8.64 -19.52 -3.59
N THR A 109 -9.63 -18.66 -3.72
CA THR A 109 -9.47 -17.24 -4.09
C THR A 109 -10.17 -16.31 -3.11
N LEU A 110 -9.55 -15.17 -2.86
CA LEU A 110 -10.11 -14.09 -2.05
C LEU A 110 -9.87 -12.77 -2.76
N THR A 111 -10.91 -11.96 -2.91
CA THR A 111 -10.78 -10.59 -3.40
C THR A 111 -11.18 -9.63 -2.29
N VAL A 112 -10.25 -8.75 -1.94
CA VAL A 112 -10.44 -7.68 -0.97
C VAL A 112 -10.36 -6.35 -1.70
N GLN A 113 -11.29 -5.45 -1.39
CA GLN A 113 -11.30 -4.08 -1.87
C GLN A 113 -10.93 -3.14 -0.72
N ILE A 114 -10.01 -2.23 -0.99
CA ILE A 114 -9.57 -1.21 -0.04
C ILE A 114 -9.92 0.14 -0.64
N THR A 115 -10.68 0.95 0.08
CA THR A 115 -11.11 2.27 -0.39
C THR A 115 -10.93 3.34 0.67
N GLY A 116 -10.75 4.59 0.23
CA GLY A 116 -10.72 5.74 1.11
C GLY A 116 -10.76 7.06 0.34
N PRO A 117 -11.16 8.15 1.00
CA PRO A 117 -11.13 9.49 0.43
C PRO A 117 -9.71 10.09 0.52
N ASN A 118 -9.47 11.19 -0.16
CA ASN A 118 -8.32 12.07 0.01
C ASN A 118 -6.99 11.31 0.30
N PRO A 119 -6.49 10.49 -0.64
CA PRO A 119 -5.38 9.56 -0.38
C PRO A 119 -4.08 10.27 0.04
N GLY A 120 -3.82 11.47 -0.50
CA GLY A 120 -2.57 12.18 -0.29
C GLY A 120 -2.49 12.95 1.03
N TYR A 121 -3.63 13.34 1.60
CA TYR A 121 -3.68 14.18 2.80
C TYR A 121 -4.57 13.55 3.87
N GLY A 122 -5.88 13.52 3.67
CA GLY A 122 -6.86 13.03 4.65
C GLY A 122 -6.57 11.62 5.16
N SER A 123 -6.64 10.60 4.28
CA SER A 123 -6.39 9.21 4.70
C SER A 123 -4.96 8.97 5.19
N THR A 124 -3.98 9.69 4.65
CA THR A 124 -2.59 9.57 5.13
C THR A 124 -2.43 10.13 6.55
N CYS A 125 -3.05 11.27 6.87
CA CYS A 125 -3.07 11.84 8.23
C CYS A 125 -3.79 10.91 9.22
N VAL A 126 -4.96 10.37 8.84
CA VAL A 126 -5.65 9.38 9.66
C VAL A 126 -4.77 8.16 9.89
N ALA A 127 -4.11 7.64 8.86
CA ALA A 127 -3.21 6.50 9.02
C ALA A 127 -2.03 6.79 9.97
N LEU A 128 -1.44 7.98 9.89
CA LEU A 128 -0.37 8.39 10.80
C LEU A 128 -0.83 8.47 12.25
N LEU A 129 -1.97 9.11 12.50
CA LEU A 129 -2.52 9.25 13.86
C LEU A 129 -3.00 7.91 14.43
N SER A 130 -3.68 7.11 13.62
CA SER A 130 -4.13 5.76 14.03
C SER A 130 -2.94 4.86 14.34
N THR A 131 -1.88 4.88 13.55
CA THR A 131 -0.66 4.11 13.85
C THR A 131 0.02 4.57 15.14
N ALA A 132 0.14 5.88 15.37
CA ALA A 132 0.68 6.41 16.63
C ALA A 132 -0.16 5.98 17.84
N LYS A 133 -1.48 6.10 17.75
CA LYS A 133 -2.42 5.65 18.79
C LYS A 133 -2.33 4.15 19.05
N THR A 134 -2.23 3.33 17.99
CA THR A 134 -2.07 1.88 18.12
C THR A 134 -0.74 1.51 18.79
N ILE A 135 0.36 2.18 18.46
CA ILE A 135 1.66 1.95 19.12
C ILE A 135 1.57 2.22 20.63
N LEU A 136 0.93 3.33 21.01
CA LEU A 136 0.80 3.72 22.42
C LEU A 136 -0.12 2.78 23.20
N ASN A 137 -1.27 2.42 22.63
CA ASN A 137 -2.32 1.70 23.35
C ASN A 137 -2.20 0.18 23.27
N GLU A 138 -1.54 -0.36 22.26
CA GLU A 138 -1.38 -1.80 22.01
C GLU A 138 0.10 -2.19 21.94
N SER A 139 0.93 -1.54 22.76
CA SER A 139 2.39 -1.79 22.80
C SER A 139 2.74 -3.25 23.11
N ASP A 140 1.89 -3.97 23.84
CA ASP A 140 1.98 -5.41 24.12
C ASP A 140 1.82 -6.29 22.87
N LYS A 141 1.15 -5.79 21.83
CA LYS A 141 0.95 -6.49 20.55
C LYS A 141 1.99 -6.13 19.49
N MET A 142 2.81 -5.12 19.75
CA MET A 142 3.92 -4.72 18.88
C MET A 142 5.07 -5.74 18.99
N PRO A 143 5.92 -5.88 17.95
CA PRO A 143 7.09 -6.73 18.05
C PRO A 143 8.03 -6.37 19.21
N SER A 144 8.41 -7.37 20.01
CA SER A 144 9.03 -7.22 21.33
C SER A 144 10.43 -6.60 21.35
N THR A 145 11.15 -6.59 20.23
CA THR A 145 12.52 -6.05 20.14
C THR A 145 12.60 -4.59 19.71
N GLY A 146 11.46 -3.95 19.42
CA GLY A 146 11.44 -2.60 18.87
C GLY A 146 12.22 -2.49 17.55
N GLY A 147 12.65 -1.28 17.20
CA GLY A 147 13.48 -1.02 16.01
C GLY A 147 12.69 -0.61 14.75
N VAL A 148 13.32 -0.76 13.58
CA VAL A 148 12.77 -0.31 12.30
C VAL A 148 11.95 -1.43 11.66
N LEU A 149 10.63 -1.33 11.78
CA LEU A 149 9.70 -2.37 11.37
C LEU A 149 8.87 -1.94 10.15
N PRO A 150 8.65 -2.82 9.16
CA PRO A 150 7.70 -2.54 8.09
C PRO A 150 6.26 -2.65 8.63
N PRO A 151 5.30 -1.83 8.16
CA PRO A 151 3.95 -1.75 8.75
C PRO A 151 3.22 -3.09 8.82
N GLY A 152 3.31 -3.90 7.76
CA GLY A 152 2.66 -5.21 7.72
C GLY A 152 3.23 -6.24 8.70
N ALA A 153 4.44 -6.03 9.24
CA ALA A 153 4.95 -6.83 10.34
C ALA A 153 4.52 -6.22 11.69
N ALA A 154 4.72 -4.91 11.83
CA ALA A 154 4.47 -4.17 13.06
C ALA A 154 3.02 -4.25 13.54
N PHE A 155 2.06 -4.08 12.63
CA PHE A 155 0.64 -3.92 12.98
C PHE A 155 -0.21 -5.17 12.75
N SER A 156 0.38 -6.28 12.28
CA SER A 156 -0.37 -7.48 11.87
C SER A 156 -1.21 -8.13 12.98
N LYS A 157 -0.86 -7.88 14.24
CA LYS A 157 -1.54 -8.42 15.44
C LYS A 157 -2.31 -7.36 16.22
N THR A 158 -2.44 -6.15 15.68
CA THR A 158 -3.06 -4.99 16.34
C THR A 158 -4.47 -4.73 15.81
N SER A 159 -5.22 -3.82 16.46
CA SER A 159 -6.52 -3.37 15.97
C SER A 159 -6.46 -2.24 14.93
N LEU A 160 -5.30 -1.95 14.34
CA LEU A 160 -5.09 -0.81 13.43
C LEU A 160 -6.12 -0.74 12.30
N ILE A 161 -6.47 -1.87 11.67
CA ILE A 161 -7.48 -1.89 10.59
C ILE A 161 -8.82 -1.34 11.08
N SER A 162 -9.31 -1.86 12.22
CA SER A 162 -10.55 -1.40 12.83
C SER A 162 -10.46 0.04 13.32
N GLU A 163 -9.28 0.50 13.74
CA GLU A 163 -9.07 1.91 14.12
C GLU A 163 -9.13 2.84 12.90
N LEU A 164 -8.57 2.44 11.75
CA LEU A 164 -8.64 3.22 10.50
C LEU A 164 -10.08 3.39 10.01
N GLU A 165 -10.93 2.37 10.19
CA GLU A 165 -12.31 2.37 9.70
C GLU A 165 -13.25 3.29 10.50
N LYS A 166 -12.85 3.75 11.70
CA LYS A 166 -13.69 4.61 12.56
C LYS A 166 -13.77 6.06 12.10
N HIS A 167 -12.84 6.51 11.25
CA HIS A 167 -12.67 7.92 10.92
C HIS A 167 -13.33 8.25 9.59
N GLU A 168 -13.84 9.47 9.43
CA GLU A 168 -14.45 9.95 8.17
C GLU A 168 -13.47 9.86 7.00
N HIS A 169 -12.23 10.31 7.22
CA HIS A 169 -11.12 10.19 6.27
C HIS A 169 -10.40 8.83 6.36
N GLY A 170 -11.05 7.85 6.99
CA GLY A 170 -10.53 6.50 7.21
C GLY A 170 -10.40 5.65 5.95
N ILE A 171 -9.91 4.43 6.15
CA ILE A 171 -9.70 3.45 5.07
C ILE A 171 -10.59 2.25 5.37
N LYS A 172 -11.41 1.86 4.39
CA LYS A 172 -12.34 0.73 4.48
C LYS A 172 -11.76 -0.51 3.83
N TYR A 173 -12.00 -1.68 4.43
CA TYR A 173 -11.53 -2.97 3.95
C TYR A 173 -12.70 -3.94 3.80
N GLU A 174 -12.98 -4.35 2.56
CA GLU A 174 -14.18 -5.13 2.24
C GLU A 174 -13.82 -6.41 1.49
N ILE A 175 -14.33 -7.56 1.95
CA ILE A 175 -14.24 -8.81 1.19
C ILE A 175 -15.36 -8.79 0.15
N VAL A 176 -14.98 -8.68 -1.13
CA VAL A 176 -15.94 -8.58 -2.25
C VAL A 176 -16.12 -9.90 -2.99
N ALA A 177 -15.22 -10.87 -2.80
CA ALA A 177 -15.41 -12.24 -3.25
C ALA A 177 -14.58 -13.22 -2.41
N ASN A 178 -15.15 -14.37 -2.08
CA ASN A 178 -14.50 -15.46 -1.37
C ASN A 178 -14.99 -16.78 -1.99
N LYS A 179 -14.18 -17.35 -2.88
CA LYS A 179 -14.51 -18.59 -3.61
C LYS A 179 -13.45 -19.63 -3.28
#